data_AF-A0A1Y1XGF9-F1
#
_entry.id   AF-A0A1Y1XGF9-F1
#
_cell.length_a   1.000
_cell.length_b   1.000
_cell.length_c   1.000
_cell.angle_alpha   90.00
_cell.angle_beta   90.00
_cell.angle_gamma   90.00
#
_symmetry.space_group_name_H-M   'P 1'
#
loop_
_entity.id
_entity.type
_entity.pdbx_description
1 polymer ?
#
loop_
_entity_poly.entity_id
_entity_poly.type
_entity_poly.pdbx_seq_one_letter_code
_entity_poly.pdbx_strand_id
1 'polypeptide(L)'
;MRNYTFLLSLVATGFAGKALAADCFATKLGYPCCTTTTEVVFTDNDGKWGVENNNWCGMADECWSEKLGYPCCTSGAQVYYTDADGQWGVENNNWCGIIAGSQPAPRTTTTTRRTTTTPKPQPTQEVVDCSGKTLRSNTNLSIGGRKVIVKFPSGYKGDKPVPLLINYHPIMGSASQWENGSQTAKAALSDGAIVAFMDGAQGNMGQAWNVGPCCTDADDISFTRNFIKEITNKACVDPKRIYAAGFSMGGGMSNYVGCYLADVIAAAAPSAFDLAKEVVDGGKCKPSRPFPILNFRGTQDNIVMYNGGLSQVVPGKPITFMGAKNNFKEWAKMNGCTGSPKTNTPGNNCEMYENCNGGAKVGLCTINGGGHAEGDGRMGWNFVKQFSLP
;
A
#
# COMPACT_ATOMS: atom_id res chain seq x y z
N MET A 1 -70.43 32.18 -10.93
CA MET A 1 -69.65 31.39 -11.92
C MET A 1 -68.86 30.33 -11.15
N ARG A 2 -69.12 29.06 -11.48
CA ARG A 2 -68.45 27.78 -11.15
C ARG A 2 -67.48 27.67 -9.94
N ASN A 3 -67.87 26.75 -9.04
CA ASN A 3 -67.04 26.02 -8.06
C ASN A 3 -65.77 25.40 -8.68
N TYR A 4 -64.70 25.26 -7.90
CA TYR A 4 -64.01 23.97 -7.68
C TYR A 4 -63.09 24.04 -6.45
N THR A 5 -63.33 23.11 -5.54
CA THR A 5 -62.50 22.71 -4.40
C THR A 5 -61.09 22.32 -4.86
N PHE A 6 -60.04 22.85 -4.24
CA PHE A 6 -58.68 22.34 -4.41
C PHE A 6 -58.08 21.94 -3.06
N LEU A 7 -57.93 20.62 -2.90
CA LEU A 7 -57.13 19.96 -1.89
C LEU A 7 -55.65 20.33 -2.08
N LEU A 8 -54.96 20.68 -0.97
CA LEU A 8 -53.51 20.62 -0.88
C LEU A 8 -53.14 19.46 0.04
N SER A 9 -52.91 18.32 -0.59
CA SER A 9 -52.40 17.08 -0.05
C SER A 9 -50.98 17.26 0.49
N LEU A 10 -50.78 17.00 1.78
CA LEU A 10 -49.47 16.70 2.37
C LEU A 10 -48.95 15.39 1.75
N VAL A 11 -47.97 15.49 0.85
CA VAL A 11 -47.20 14.33 0.41
C VAL A 11 -46.11 14.08 1.45
N ALA A 12 -46.42 13.20 2.41
CA ALA A 12 -45.40 12.51 3.18
C ALA A 12 -44.77 11.46 2.25
N THR A 13 -43.57 11.73 1.73
CA THR A 13 -42.76 10.70 1.08
C THR A 13 -42.24 9.75 2.15
N GLY A 14 -43.04 8.73 2.45
CA GLY A 14 -42.57 7.53 3.12
C GLY A 14 -41.54 6.84 2.24
N PHE A 15 -40.27 6.87 2.64
CA PHE A 15 -39.30 5.91 2.15
C PHE A 15 -39.68 4.54 2.73
N ALA A 16 -40.53 3.82 2.01
CA ALA A 16 -40.64 2.39 2.17
C ALA A 16 -39.27 1.80 1.79
N GLY A 17 -38.55 1.26 2.77
CA GLY A 17 -37.33 0.53 2.54
C GLY A 17 -37.62 -0.62 1.58
N LYS A 18 -37.10 -0.55 0.35
CA LYS A 18 -37.05 -1.71 -0.52
C LYS A 18 -36.15 -2.73 0.17
N ALA A 19 -36.73 -3.85 0.59
CA ALA A 19 -35.95 -5.05 0.87
C ALA A 19 -35.10 -5.34 -0.37
N LEU A 20 -33.79 -5.45 -0.19
CA LEU A 20 -32.85 -5.80 -1.24
C LEU A 20 -33.19 -7.22 -1.70
N ALA A 21 -33.81 -7.35 -2.86
CA ALA A 21 -33.93 -8.64 -3.52
C ALA A 21 -32.50 -9.12 -3.83
N ALA A 22 -32.21 -10.37 -3.48
CA ALA A 22 -30.93 -10.99 -3.71
C ALA A 22 -30.55 -11.03 -5.20
N ASP A 23 -29.27 -10.86 -5.50
CA ASP A 23 -28.71 -11.02 -6.85
C ASP A 23 -28.30 -12.48 -7.12
N CYS A 24 -28.62 -12.98 -8.33
CA CYS A 24 -28.20 -14.26 -8.90
C CYS A 24 -27.93 -14.07 -10.39
N PHE A 25 -27.31 -15.04 -11.07
CA PHE A 25 -27.00 -14.94 -12.50
C PHE A 25 -28.18 -14.47 -13.38
N ALA A 26 -29.40 -14.90 -13.03
CA ALA A 26 -30.60 -14.62 -13.81
C ALA A 26 -31.07 -13.16 -13.75
N THR A 27 -30.68 -12.36 -12.74
CA THR A 27 -31.03 -10.93 -12.67
C THR A 27 -30.41 -10.15 -13.82
N LYS A 28 -29.22 -10.56 -14.27
CA LYS A 28 -28.53 -10.01 -15.45
C LYS A 28 -29.24 -10.34 -16.77
N LEU A 29 -30.06 -11.39 -16.77
CA LEU A 29 -30.87 -11.84 -17.91
C LEU A 29 -32.32 -11.35 -17.83
N GLY A 30 -32.66 -10.56 -16.81
CA GLY A 30 -34.01 -9.99 -16.61
C GLY A 30 -34.99 -10.90 -15.86
N TYR A 31 -34.52 -11.97 -15.23
CA TYR A 31 -35.35 -12.90 -14.46
C TYR A 31 -35.06 -12.78 -12.94
N PRO A 32 -36.06 -13.02 -12.07
CA PRO A 32 -35.85 -13.01 -10.64
C PRO A 32 -35.04 -14.24 -10.17
N CYS A 33 -34.49 -14.16 -8.96
CA CYS A 33 -33.90 -15.34 -8.31
C CYS A 33 -34.97 -16.21 -7.68
N CYS A 34 -34.75 -17.53 -7.69
CA CYS A 34 -35.60 -18.46 -6.97
C CYS A 34 -35.40 -18.22 -5.46
N THR A 35 -36.50 -18.08 -4.73
CA THR A 35 -36.50 -17.74 -3.30
C THR A 35 -37.07 -18.86 -2.42
N THR A 36 -37.78 -19.81 -3.02
CA THR A 36 -38.56 -20.85 -2.35
C THR A 36 -38.33 -22.24 -2.94
N THR A 37 -38.13 -22.38 -4.25
CA THR A 37 -37.86 -23.66 -4.90
C THR A 37 -36.37 -23.98 -4.91
N THR A 38 -36.04 -25.24 -4.64
CA THR A 38 -34.70 -25.82 -4.79
C THR A 38 -34.64 -26.85 -5.92
N GLU A 39 -35.76 -27.06 -6.62
CA GLU A 39 -35.86 -28.03 -7.71
C GLU A 39 -35.37 -27.42 -9.03
N VAL A 40 -34.26 -27.95 -9.55
CA VAL A 40 -33.71 -27.53 -10.84
C VAL A 40 -34.50 -28.19 -11.96
N VAL A 41 -35.24 -27.38 -12.71
CA VAL A 41 -36.08 -27.87 -13.82
C VAL A 41 -35.38 -27.76 -15.17
N PHE A 42 -34.34 -26.93 -15.27
CA PHE A 42 -33.55 -26.75 -16.49
C PHE A 42 -32.14 -26.25 -16.17
N THR A 43 -31.15 -26.56 -17.00
CA THR A 43 -29.77 -26.10 -16.85
C THR A 43 -29.18 -25.80 -18.21
N ASP A 44 -28.58 -24.63 -18.36
CA ASP A 44 -27.91 -24.18 -19.58
C ASP A 44 -26.52 -23.60 -19.26
N ASN A 45 -25.96 -22.85 -20.21
CA ASN A 45 -24.64 -22.21 -20.05
C ASN A 45 -24.66 -21.01 -19.09
N ASP A 46 -25.84 -20.46 -18.78
CA ASP A 46 -25.99 -19.30 -17.89
C ASP A 46 -26.16 -19.75 -16.44
N GLY A 47 -26.88 -20.85 -16.20
CA GLY A 47 -26.98 -21.46 -14.88
C GLY A 47 -28.08 -22.49 -14.70
N LYS A 48 -28.41 -22.78 -13.44
CA LYS A 48 -29.50 -23.68 -13.06
C LYS A 48 -30.78 -22.86 -12.89
N TRP A 49 -31.87 -23.32 -13.51
CA TRP A 49 -33.15 -22.63 -13.53
C TRP A 49 -34.21 -23.40 -12.73
N GLY A 50 -35.05 -22.65 -12.03
CA GLY A 50 -36.25 -23.13 -11.33
C GLY A 50 -37.51 -22.44 -11.83
N VAL A 51 -38.66 -22.90 -11.34
CA VAL A 51 -39.97 -22.27 -11.60
C VAL A 51 -40.71 -22.04 -10.29
N GLU A 52 -41.11 -20.79 -10.05
CA GLU A 52 -41.91 -20.38 -8.88
C GLU A 52 -43.15 -19.63 -9.35
N ASN A 53 -44.33 -20.01 -8.84
CA ASN A 53 -45.60 -19.39 -9.22
C ASN A 53 -45.79 -19.28 -10.75
N ASN A 54 -45.41 -20.33 -11.48
CA ASN A 54 -45.40 -20.40 -12.95
C ASN A 54 -44.45 -19.41 -13.67
N ASN A 55 -43.48 -18.80 -12.96
CA ASN A 55 -42.48 -17.93 -13.56
C ASN A 55 -41.07 -18.53 -13.44
N TRP A 56 -40.27 -18.34 -14.49
CA TRP A 56 -38.85 -18.72 -14.50
C TRP A 56 -38.05 -17.88 -13.52
N CYS A 57 -37.19 -18.55 -12.76
CA CYS A 57 -36.25 -17.91 -11.86
C CYS A 57 -34.88 -18.59 -11.93
N GLY A 58 -33.82 -17.81 -11.68
CA GLY A 58 -32.46 -18.35 -11.56
C GLY A 58 -32.23 -18.90 -10.16
N MET A 59 -31.70 -20.11 -10.06
CA MET A 59 -31.24 -20.63 -8.77
C MET A 59 -30.14 -19.72 -8.22
N ALA A 60 -30.14 -19.49 -6.91
CA ALA A 60 -29.02 -18.85 -6.24
C ALA A 60 -27.74 -19.63 -6.59
N ASP A 61 -26.71 -18.91 -7.06
CA ASP A 61 -25.49 -19.54 -7.53
C ASP A 61 -24.96 -20.51 -6.47
N GLU A 62 -24.66 -21.75 -6.89
CA GLU A 62 -23.75 -22.60 -6.13
C GLU A 62 -22.49 -21.77 -5.91
N CYS A 63 -22.29 -21.44 -4.64
CA CYS A 63 -21.30 -20.54 -4.12
C CYS A 63 -20.41 -19.83 -5.14
N TRP A 64 -20.75 -18.60 -5.53
CA TRP A 64 -19.94 -17.85 -6.50
C TRP A 64 -18.47 -17.74 -6.08
N SER A 65 -18.18 -17.76 -4.77
CA SER A 65 -16.82 -17.68 -4.24
C SER A 65 -16.01 -18.98 -4.39
N GLU A 66 -16.66 -20.14 -4.60
CA GLU A 66 -15.95 -21.41 -4.79
C GLU A 66 -15.14 -21.42 -6.09
N LYS A 67 -15.64 -20.74 -7.13
CA LYS A 67 -14.89 -20.52 -8.38
C LYS A 67 -13.64 -19.67 -8.18
N LEU A 68 -13.59 -18.89 -7.09
CA LEU A 68 -12.45 -18.09 -6.67
C LEU A 68 -11.60 -18.80 -5.60
N GLY A 69 -11.94 -20.04 -5.24
CA GLY A 69 -11.24 -20.85 -4.25
C GLY A 69 -11.67 -20.63 -2.80
N TYR A 70 -12.81 -19.96 -2.55
CA TYR A 70 -13.32 -19.65 -1.22
C TYR A 70 -14.66 -20.36 -0.93
N PRO A 71 -14.84 -20.95 0.27
CA PRO A 71 -16.07 -21.67 0.61
C PRO A 71 -17.28 -20.74 0.73
N CYS A 72 -18.47 -21.31 0.80
CA CYS A 72 -19.68 -20.54 1.09
C CYS A 72 -19.86 -20.22 2.56
N CYS A 73 -20.46 -19.07 2.83
CA CYS A 73 -20.86 -18.74 4.19
C CYS A 73 -22.09 -19.57 4.61
N THR A 74 -22.11 -20.01 5.85
CA THR A 74 -23.29 -20.60 6.49
C THR A 74 -24.40 -19.57 6.65
N SER A 75 -25.64 -20.05 6.84
CA SER A 75 -26.78 -19.16 7.01
C SER A 75 -26.62 -18.33 8.27
N GLY A 76 -26.43 -17.03 8.11
CA GLY A 76 -26.32 -16.06 9.19
C GLY A 76 -25.13 -15.11 9.11
N ALA A 77 -24.25 -15.24 8.11
CA ALA A 77 -23.01 -14.48 8.00
C ALA A 77 -23.23 -12.98 7.80
N GLN A 78 -22.51 -12.14 8.56
CA GLN A 78 -22.51 -10.70 8.33
C GLN A 78 -21.68 -10.34 7.10
N VAL A 79 -22.20 -9.41 6.28
CA VAL A 79 -21.44 -8.80 5.19
C VAL A 79 -20.29 -7.98 5.76
N TYR A 80 -19.07 -8.41 5.48
CA TYR A 80 -17.84 -7.77 5.92
C TYR A 80 -17.24 -6.89 4.82
N TYR A 81 -17.41 -7.30 3.56
CA TYR A 81 -16.88 -6.60 2.39
C TYR A 81 -17.75 -6.87 1.15
N THR A 82 -17.71 -6.00 0.14
CA THR A 82 -18.48 -6.17 -1.11
C THR A 82 -17.65 -5.65 -2.27
N ASP A 83 -17.55 -6.43 -3.34
CA ASP A 83 -16.86 -6.07 -4.58
C ASP A 83 -17.69 -6.46 -5.81
N ALA A 84 -17.04 -6.56 -6.98
CA ALA A 84 -17.68 -6.90 -8.24
C ALA A 84 -18.09 -8.38 -8.34
N ASP A 85 -17.52 -9.25 -7.50
CA ASP A 85 -17.78 -10.69 -7.49
C ASP A 85 -18.95 -11.03 -6.55
N GLY A 86 -19.06 -10.34 -5.41
CA GLY A 86 -20.23 -10.44 -4.54
C GLY A 86 -20.04 -9.90 -3.12
N GLN A 87 -20.93 -10.33 -2.22
CA GLN A 87 -20.88 -9.98 -0.79
C GLN A 87 -20.04 -11.00 -0.03
N TRP A 88 -18.98 -10.54 0.62
CA TRP A 88 -18.07 -11.39 1.37
C TRP A 88 -18.40 -11.39 2.86
N GLY A 89 -18.46 -12.59 3.44
CA GLY A 89 -18.54 -12.82 4.88
C GLY A 89 -17.26 -13.42 5.41
N VAL A 90 -17.17 -13.51 6.73
CA VAL A 90 -16.06 -14.17 7.42
C VAL A 90 -16.62 -15.15 8.44
N GLU A 91 -16.32 -16.43 8.25
CA GLU A 91 -16.72 -17.50 9.16
C GLU A 91 -15.53 -18.37 9.51
N ASN A 92 -15.38 -18.73 10.79
CA ASN A 92 -14.24 -19.52 11.27
C ASN A 92 -12.87 -18.94 10.83
N ASN A 93 -12.77 -17.62 10.67
CA ASN A 93 -11.62 -16.86 10.13
C ASN A 93 -11.28 -17.12 8.65
N ASN A 94 -12.19 -17.68 7.86
CA ASN A 94 -12.04 -17.81 6.41
C ASN A 94 -13.01 -16.86 5.71
N TRP A 95 -12.52 -16.23 4.63
CA TRP A 95 -13.38 -15.52 3.70
C TRP A 95 -14.32 -16.51 3.04
N CYS A 96 -15.59 -16.15 2.98
CA CYS A 96 -16.62 -16.94 2.34
C CYS A 96 -17.55 -16.07 1.51
N GLY A 97 -18.09 -16.63 0.42
CA GLY A 97 -19.10 -15.96 -0.38
C GLY A 97 -20.46 -16.03 0.32
N ILE A 98 -21.08 -14.88 0.55
CA ILE A 98 -22.45 -14.82 1.05
C ILE A 98 -23.38 -15.10 -0.13
N ILE A 99 -24.15 -16.18 0.02
CA ILE A 99 -25.25 -16.54 -0.89
C ILE A 99 -26.57 -16.01 -0.33
N ALA A 100 -27.47 -15.66 -1.25
CA ALA A 100 -28.83 -15.24 -0.94
C ALA A 100 -29.53 -16.25 0.00
N GLY A 101 -29.99 -15.79 1.17
CA GLY A 101 -30.62 -16.63 2.20
C GLY A 101 -29.80 -16.84 3.48
N SER A 102 -28.61 -16.23 3.58
CA SER A 102 -27.69 -16.36 4.72
C SER A 102 -27.59 -15.12 5.64
N GLN A 103 -28.58 -14.24 5.70
CA GLN A 103 -28.55 -13.05 6.58
C GLN A 103 -29.55 -13.17 7.74
N PRO A 104 -29.17 -13.02 9.02
CA PRO A 104 -30.10 -12.79 10.11
C PRO A 104 -30.29 -11.28 10.34
N ALA A 105 -31.50 -10.90 10.71
CA ALA A 105 -31.86 -9.52 11.05
C ALA A 105 -30.99 -8.95 12.20
N PRO A 106 -30.72 -7.63 12.24
CA PRO A 106 -29.77 -7.06 13.18
C PRO A 106 -30.35 -6.96 14.59
N ARG A 107 -29.60 -7.40 15.62
CA ARG A 107 -29.86 -6.99 17.01
C ARG A 107 -28.60 -6.85 17.86
N THR A 108 -28.72 -5.86 18.74
CA THR A 108 -27.74 -5.16 19.58
C THR A 108 -27.35 -5.93 20.86
N THR A 109 -26.20 -5.49 21.41
CA THR A 109 -25.77 -5.48 22.83
C THR A 109 -25.07 -6.71 23.45
N THR A 110 -23.76 -6.50 23.69
CA THR A 110 -22.95 -6.71 24.91
C THR A 110 -23.25 -7.90 25.82
N THR A 111 -22.25 -8.77 26.06
CA THR A 111 -21.82 -9.22 27.41
C THR A 111 -20.46 -9.93 27.35
N THR A 112 -19.58 -9.54 28.28
CA THR A 112 -18.22 -10.02 28.52
C THR A 112 -18.19 -11.47 29.04
N ARG A 113 -17.33 -12.34 28.49
CA ARG A 113 -16.86 -13.54 29.22
C ARG A 113 -15.42 -13.90 28.85
N ARG A 114 -14.57 -13.87 29.87
CA ARG A 114 -13.17 -14.27 29.85
C ARG A 114 -13.11 -15.80 29.76
N THR A 115 -12.50 -16.33 28.71
CA THR A 115 -12.18 -17.76 28.60
C THR A 115 -10.77 -17.92 28.04
N THR A 116 -10.03 -18.80 28.69
CA THR A 116 -8.59 -19.01 28.65
C THR A 116 -8.06 -19.32 27.25
N THR A 117 -7.04 -18.60 26.82
CA THR A 117 -6.33 -18.78 25.55
C THR A 117 -5.53 -20.07 25.55
N THR A 118 -5.89 -21.01 24.69
CA THR A 118 -4.97 -22.02 24.14
C THR A 118 -4.40 -21.45 22.83
N PRO A 119 -3.08 -21.48 22.56
CA PRO A 119 -2.53 -20.87 21.35
C PRO A 119 -2.94 -21.71 20.13
N LYS A 120 -3.78 -21.14 19.24
CA LYS A 120 -4.04 -21.72 17.92
C LYS A 120 -2.86 -21.37 16.99
N PRO A 121 -2.44 -22.27 16.07
CA PRO A 121 -1.23 -22.10 15.28
C PRO A 121 -1.26 -20.81 14.47
N GLN A 122 -0.14 -20.10 14.52
CA GLN A 122 0.18 -18.91 13.76
C GLN A 122 -0.05 -19.17 12.24
N PRO A 123 -0.46 -18.15 11.45
CA PRO A 123 -0.64 -18.30 10.02
C PRO A 123 0.61 -18.96 9.43
N THR A 124 0.45 -20.00 8.63
CA THR A 124 1.55 -20.56 7.84
C THR A 124 2.10 -19.42 6.99
N GLN A 125 3.21 -18.85 7.45
CA GLN A 125 4.07 -17.98 6.69
C GLN A 125 4.23 -18.63 5.32
N GLU A 126 3.87 -17.93 4.27
CA GLU A 126 4.23 -18.33 2.91
C GLU A 126 5.76 -18.48 2.92
N VAL A 127 6.22 -19.74 2.96
CA VAL A 127 7.64 -20.02 3.16
C VAL A 127 8.33 -19.62 1.88
N VAL A 128 9.09 -18.52 1.93
CA VAL A 128 9.86 -18.07 0.77
C VAL A 128 10.83 -19.18 0.40
N ASP A 129 10.61 -19.78 -0.77
CA ASP A 129 11.49 -20.81 -1.29
C ASP A 129 12.81 -20.19 -1.78
N CYS A 130 13.87 -20.47 -1.03
CA CYS A 130 15.22 -20.08 -1.39
C CYS A 130 15.91 -21.05 -2.38
N SER A 131 15.27 -22.18 -2.69
CA SER A 131 15.80 -23.17 -3.64
C SER A 131 15.95 -22.53 -5.03
N GLY A 132 17.02 -22.92 -5.75
CA GLY A 132 17.31 -22.39 -7.09
C GLY A 132 17.78 -20.94 -7.19
N LYS A 133 17.76 -20.15 -6.10
CA LYS A 133 18.33 -18.78 -6.09
C LYS A 133 19.85 -18.87 -6.22
N THR A 134 20.46 -18.13 -7.15
CA THR A 134 21.89 -18.26 -7.48
C THR A 134 22.78 -17.15 -6.93
N LEU A 135 22.26 -15.95 -6.67
CA LEU A 135 23.04 -14.83 -6.17
C LEU A 135 23.24 -14.92 -4.65
N ARG A 136 24.53 -14.86 -4.25
CA ARG A 136 25.01 -15.04 -2.86
C ARG A 136 26.10 -14.06 -2.44
N SER A 137 26.59 -13.24 -3.35
CA SER A 137 27.70 -12.32 -3.12
C SER A 137 27.51 -11.04 -3.92
N ASN A 138 28.26 -10.01 -3.53
CA ASN A 138 28.20 -8.69 -4.16
C ASN A 138 28.30 -8.79 -5.68
N THR A 139 27.41 -8.11 -6.40
CA THR A 139 27.35 -8.19 -7.85
C THR A 139 26.80 -6.90 -8.45
N ASN A 140 27.01 -6.74 -9.75
CA ASN A 140 26.43 -5.67 -10.53
C ASN A 140 25.43 -6.28 -11.50
N LEU A 141 24.20 -5.79 -11.47
CA LEU A 141 23.16 -6.12 -12.43
C LEU A 141 22.97 -4.96 -13.42
N SER A 142 22.45 -5.27 -14.60
CA SER A 142 21.95 -4.28 -15.55
C SER A 142 20.46 -4.51 -15.73
N ILE A 143 19.65 -3.51 -15.35
CA ILE A 143 18.19 -3.56 -15.46
C ILE A 143 17.77 -2.43 -16.39
N GLY A 144 17.23 -2.76 -17.57
CA GLY A 144 16.86 -1.77 -18.57
C GLY A 144 18.02 -0.86 -19.00
N GLY A 145 19.23 -1.41 -19.08
CA GLY A 145 20.44 -0.66 -19.43
C GLY A 145 21.06 0.17 -18.31
N ARG A 146 20.47 0.15 -17.10
CA ARG A 146 20.98 0.88 -15.94
C ARG A 146 21.60 -0.05 -14.91
N LYS A 147 22.74 0.36 -14.37
CA LYS A 147 23.51 -0.41 -13.38
C LYS A 147 22.79 -0.44 -12.04
N VAL A 148 22.79 -1.60 -11.41
CA VAL A 148 22.40 -1.78 -10.00
C VAL A 148 23.51 -2.56 -9.29
N ILE A 149 24.12 -1.94 -8.29
CA ILE A 149 25.11 -2.60 -7.42
C ILE A 149 24.35 -3.23 -6.26
N VAL A 150 24.40 -4.55 -6.17
CA VAL A 150 23.76 -5.32 -5.11
C VAL A 150 24.82 -5.75 -4.12
N LYS A 151 24.65 -5.33 -2.86
CA LYS A 151 25.50 -5.69 -1.74
C LYS A 151 24.77 -6.66 -0.83
N PHE A 152 25.44 -7.74 -0.48
CA PHE A 152 24.92 -8.78 0.41
C PHE A 152 25.52 -8.61 1.82
N PRO A 153 24.73 -8.88 2.87
CA PRO A 153 25.23 -8.80 4.23
C PRO A 153 26.23 -9.93 4.49
N SER A 154 27.14 -9.70 5.44
CA SER A 154 28.14 -10.71 5.81
C SER A 154 27.46 -12.01 6.28
N GLY A 155 27.96 -13.15 5.80
CA GLY A 155 27.41 -14.46 6.16
C GLY A 155 26.11 -14.85 5.46
N TYR A 156 25.63 -14.07 4.49
CA TYR A 156 24.48 -14.46 3.66
C TYR A 156 24.79 -15.73 2.84
N LYS A 157 24.04 -16.80 3.11
CA LYS A 157 24.12 -18.08 2.39
C LYS A 157 22.99 -18.28 1.39
N GLY A 158 22.01 -17.38 1.41
CA GLY A 158 20.76 -17.45 0.65
C GLY A 158 19.97 -18.74 0.89
N ASP A 159 20.09 -19.31 2.08
CA ASP A 159 19.28 -20.40 2.61
C ASP A 159 18.07 -19.89 3.40
N LYS A 160 18.02 -18.58 3.68
CA LYS A 160 16.92 -17.90 4.39
C LYS A 160 16.58 -16.57 3.72
N PRO A 161 15.28 -16.21 3.69
CA PRO A 161 14.85 -14.94 3.12
C PRO A 161 15.28 -13.76 4.01
N VAL A 162 15.93 -12.79 3.41
CA VAL A 162 16.38 -11.55 4.08
C VAL A 162 15.68 -10.33 3.50
N PRO A 163 15.59 -9.20 4.24
CA PRO A 163 15.05 -7.98 3.68
C PRO A 163 15.88 -7.44 2.53
N LEU A 164 15.25 -6.58 1.73
CA LEU A 164 15.90 -5.79 0.70
C LEU A 164 15.69 -4.30 0.99
N LEU A 165 16.76 -3.51 0.97
CA LEU A 165 16.70 -2.06 0.92
C LEU A 165 17.14 -1.56 -0.45
N ILE A 166 16.26 -0.84 -1.13
CA ILE A 166 16.56 -0.11 -2.36
C ILE A 166 17.02 1.30 -1.97
N ASN A 167 18.23 1.67 -2.38
CA ASN A 167 18.89 2.88 -1.91
C ASN A 167 19.23 3.82 -3.09
N TYR A 168 18.55 4.96 -3.13
CA TYR A 168 18.61 5.91 -4.23
C TYR A 168 19.60 7.05 -3.95
N HIS A 169 20.46 7.33 -4.92
CA HIS A 169 21.52 8.35 -4.81
C HIS A 169 20.99 9.78 -5.03
N PRO A 170 21.68 10.83 -4.53
CA PRO A 170 21.36 12.24 -4.80
C PRO A 170 21.57 12.60 -6.28
N ILE A 171 21.03 13.73 -6.74
CA ILE A 171 21.29 14.24 -8.10
C ILE A 171 22.79 14.36 -8.36
N MET A 172 23.23 14.13 -9.61
CA MET A 172 24.65 14.07 -10.01
C MET A 172 25.45 12.89 -9.42
N GLY A 173 24.83 12.08 -8.54
CA GLY A 173 25.45 10.90 -7.97
C GLY A 173 25.43 9.70 -8.92
N SER A 174 25.77 8.53 -8.39
CA SER A 174 25.69 7.23 -9.06
C SER A 174 25.59 6.12 -8.02
N ALA A 175 25.22 4.91 -8.41
CA ALA A 175 25.22 3.75 -7.53
C ALA A 175 26.59 3.54 -6.87
N SER A 176 27.67 3.69 -7.63
CA SER A 176 29.05 3.47 -7.15
C SER A 176 29.47 4.49 -6.09
N GLN A 177 29.11 5.76 -6.27
CA GLN A 177 29.40 6.79 -5.25
C GLN A 177 28.54 6.60 -4.00
N TRP A 178 27.27 6.24 -4.20
CA TRP A 178 26.29 6.17 -3.13
C TRP A 178 26.46 4.95 -2.21
N GLU A 179 27.03 3.87 -2.73
CA GLU A 179 27.40 2.67 -1.96
C GLU A 179 28.17 3.00 -0.66
N ASN A 180 29.07 3.99 -0.72
CA ASN A 180 29.89 4.40 0.42
C ASN A 180 29.27 5.54 1.25
N GLY A 181 28.24 6.19 0.70
CA GLY A 181 27.65 7.43 1.23
C GLY A 181 26.47 7.24 2.18
N SER A 182 25.60 6.25 1.95
CA SER A 182 24.35 6.13 2.74
C SER A 182 24.55 5.48 4.11
N GLN A 183 24.15 6.18 5.17
CA GLN A 183 24.09 5.67 6.54
C GLN A 183 22.98 4.64 6.70
N THR A 184 21.83 4.82 6.04
CA THR A 184 20.71 3.86 6.11
C THR A 184 21.11 2.53 5.48
N ALA A 185 21.82 2.57 4.35
CA ALA A 185 22.38 1.38 3.72
C ALA A 185 23.39 0.64 4.61
N LYS A 186 24.30 1.38 5.26
CA LYS A 186 25.25 0.80 6.23
C LYS A 186 24.52 0.10 7.38
N ALA A 187 23.46 0.71 7.91
CA ALA A 187 22.65 0.11 8.97
C ALA A 187 21.95 -1.17 8.49
N ALA A 188 21.35 -1.15 7.30
CA ALA A 188 20.66 -2.30 6.72
C ALA A 188 21.60 -3.49 6.45
N LEU A 189 22.76 -3.25 5.82
CA LEU A 189 23.78 -4.30 5.61
C LEU A 189 24.26 -4.91 6.94
N SER A 190 24.47 -4.06 7.95
CA SER A 190 24.91 -4.51 9.28
C SER A 190 23.86 -5.36 10.00
N ASP A 191 22.58 -5.15 9.69
CA ASP A 191 21.44 -5.87 10.28
C ASP A 191 20.97 -7.05 9.42
N GLY A 192 21.76 -7.47 8.43
CA GLY A 192 21.48 -8.67 7.66
C GLY A 192 20.54 -8.48 6.46
N ALA A 193 20.35 -7.26 5.96
CA ALA A 193 19.59 -6.99 4.74
C ALA A 193 20.50 -6.93 3.50
N ILE A 194 19.94 -7.31 2.35
CA ILE A 194 20.51 -7.01 1.03
C ILE A 194 20.26 -5.54 0.73
N VAL A 195 21.24 -4.85 0.14
CA VAL A 195 21.09 -3.45 -0.30
C VAL A 195 21.37 -3.33 -1.78
N ALA A 196 20.50 -2.60 -2.48
CA ALA A 196 20.65 -2.29 -3.89
C ALA A 196 20.88 -0.79 -4.09
N PHE A 197 22.03 -0.43 -4.65
CA PHE A 197 22.33 0.93 -5.09
C PHE A 197 22.07 1.01 -6.59
N MET A 198 21.14 1.85 -6.99
CA MET A 198 20.67 1.93 -8.38
C MET A 198 21.20 3.18 -9.06
N ASP A 199 21.66 3.08 -10.30
CA ASP A 199 21.94 4.27 -11.12
C ASP A 199 20.61 4.91 -11.57
N GLY A 200 20.51 6.22 -11.34
CA GLY A 200 19.49 7.06 -11.95
C GLY A 200 19.66 7.15 -13.46
N ALA A 201 18.64 7.65 -14.15
CA ALA A 201 18.74 7.92 -15.57
C ALA A 201 19.64 9.13 -15.84
N GLN A 202 20.31 9.15 -16.99
CA GLN A 202 21.11 10.30 -17.40
C GLN A 202 20.19 11.49 -17.72
N GLY A 203 20.37 12.59 -17.00
CA GLY A 203 19.72 13.87 -17.28
C GLY A 203 20.73 14.98 -17.58
N ASN A 204 20.23 16.20 -17.77
CA ASN A 204 21.06 17.38 -18.08
C ASN A 204 22.04 17.75 -16.97
N MET A 205 21.72 17.37 -15.72
CA MET A 205 22.54 17.60 -14.54
C MET A 205 23.29 16.33 -14.13
N GLY A 206 23.58 15.39 -15.04
CA GLY A 206 24.11 14.08 -14.67
C GLY A 206 23.01 13.07 -14.32
N GLN A 207 23.37 11.96 -13.67
CA GLN A 207 22.40 10.95 -13.27
C GLN A 207 21.42 11.51 -12.22
N ALA A 208 20.15 11.21 -12.42
CA ALA A 208 19.03 11.76 -11.66
C ALA A 208 17.83 10.82 -11.70
N TRP A 209 16.78 11.19 -10.96
CA TRP A 209 15.53 10.42 -10.88
C TRP A 209 14.35 11.19 -11.50
N ASN A 210 13.26 10.49 -11.78
CA ASN A 210 11.97 11.07 -12.04
C ASN A 210 11.18 11.08 -10.74
N VAL A 211 11.02 12.26 -10.16
CA VAL A 211 10.24 12.55 -8.95
C VAL A 211 8.97 13.35 -9.28
N GLY A 212 8.49 13.27 -10.53
CA GLY A 212 7.33 13.98 -11.04
C GLY A 212 7.72 15.08 -12.04
N PRO A 213 7.79 16.36 -11.63
CA PRO A 213 8.13 17.47 -12.53
C PRO A 213 9.64 17.56 -12.87
N CYS A 214 10.47 16.74 -12.22
CA CYS A 214 11.92 16.80 -12.30
C CYS A 214 12.49 15.41 -12.06
N CYS A 215 13.72 15.08 -12.45
CA CYS A 215 14.60 15.86 -13.34
C CYS A 215 14.97 15.08 -14.60
N THR A 216 14.49 13.84 -14.69
CA THR A 216 14.47 13.02 -15.90
C THR A 216 13.03 12.64 -16.20
N ASP A 217 12.77 12.22 -17.44
CA ASP A 217 11.47 11.68 -17.86
C ASP A 217 11.50 10.13 -17.87
N ALA A 218 12.52 9.53 -17.23
CA ALA A 218 12.67 8.09 -17.17
C ALA A 218 11.57 7.44 -16.32
N ASP A 219 11.18 6.22 -16.68
CA ASP A 219 10.26 5.43 -15.87
C ASP A 219 11.01 4.69 -14.76
N ASP A 220 11.26 5.40 -13.67
CA ASP A 220 11.95 4.87 -12.49
C ASP A 220 11.09 3.93 -11.64
N ILE A 221 9.76 4.00 -11.80
CA ILE A 221 8.82 3.08 -11.16
C ILE A 221 8.94 1.69 -11.80
N SER A 222 8.86 1.62 -13.13
CA SER A 222 9.04 0.35 -13.86
C SER A 222 10.44 -0.22 -13.68
N PHE A 223 11.47 0.63 -13.68
CA PHE A 223 12.84 0.18 -13.40
C PHE A 223 13.00 -0.43 -12.00
N THR A 224 12.46 0.23 -10.97
CA THR A 224 12.47 -0.30 -9.60
C THR A 224 11.71 -1.61 -9.52
N ARG A 225 10.53 -1.70 -10.11
CA ARG A 225 9.71 -2.93 -10.12
C ARG A 225 10.41 -4.08 -10.85
N ASN A 226 11.03 -3.79 -12.01
CA ASN A 226 11.79 -4.78 -12.77
C ASN A 226 13.02 -5.27 -12.00
N PHE A 227 13.70 -4.39 -11.29
CA PHE A 227 14.78 -4.79 -10.40
C PHE A 227 14.28 -5.68 -9.27
N ILE A 228 13.18 -5.33 -8.59
CA ILE A 228 12.58 -6.14 -7.53
C ILE A 228 12.30 -7.55 -8.05
N LYS A 229 11.61 -7.66 -9.20
CA LYS A 229 11.32 -8.96 -9.84
C LYS A 229 12.58 -9.76 -10.12
N GLU A 230 13.60 -9.12 -10.67
CA GLU A 230 14.87 -9.76 -11.01
C GLU A 230 15.60 -10.28 -9.76
N ILE A 231 15.73 -9.44 -8.72
CA ILE A 231 16.49 -9.80 -7.53
C ILE A 231 15.75 -10.84 -6.69
N THR A 232 14.41 -10.80 -6.60
CA THR A 232 13.63 -11.85 -5.91
C THR A 232 13.69 -13.18 -6.64
N ASN A 233 13.94 -13.19 -7.95
CA ASN A 233 14.16 -14.43 -8.71
C ASN A 233 15.56 -15.00 -8.50
N LYS A 234 16.55 -14.15 -8.24
CA LYS A 234 17.97 -14.55 -8.19
C LYS A 234 18.55 -14.69 -6.79
N ALA A 235 18.03 -13.97 -5.81
CA ALA A 235 18.44 -14.03 -4.40
C ALA A 235 17.24 -14.40 -3.51
N CYS A 236 17.50 -14.99 -2.34
CA CYS A 236 16.46 -15.22 -1.34
C CYS A 236 16.13 -13.92 -0.59
N VAL A 237 15.39 -13.05 -1.29
CA VAL A 237 14.79 -11.84 -0.73
C VAL A 237 13.40 -12.18 -0.22
N ASP A 238 13.05 -11.66 0.95
CA ASP A 238 11.68 -11.69 1.45
C ASP A 238 10.83 -10.66 0.70
N PRO A 239 9.85 -11.09 -0.13
CA PRO A 239 9.05 -10.17 -0.93
C PRO A 239 8.17 -9.25 -0.07
N LYS A 240 7.90 -9.61 1.19
CA LYS A 240 7.13 -8.78 2.12
C LYS A 240 7.98 -7.74 2.84
N ARG A 241 9.32 -7.86 2.83
CA ARG A 241 10.27 -6.96 3.51
C ARG A 241 11.20 -6.25 2.53
N ILE A 242 10.61 -5.53 1.60
CA ILE A 242 11.30 -4.65 0.65
C ILE A 242 11.08 -3.20 1.06
N TYR A 243 12.15 -2.42 1.15
CA TYR A 243 12.11 -1.04 1.65
C TYR A 243 12.81 -0.08 0.70
N ALA A 244 12.52 1.22 0.84
CA ALA A 244 13.20 2.28 0.10
C ALA A 244 13.86 3.30 1.03
N ALA A 245 15.04 3.78 0.66
CA ALA A 245 15.66 4.93 1.30
C ALA A 245 16.53 5.69 0.29
N GLY A 246 16.90 6.91 0.63
CA GLY A 246 17.74 7.72 -0.22
C GLY A 246 17.88 9.13 0.31
N PHE A 247 18.80 9.88 -0.29
CA PHE A 247 19.16 11.23 0.13
C PHE A 247 18.97 12.23 -1.00
N SER A 248 18.55 13.44 -0.65
CA SER A 248 18.30 14.52 -1.60
C SER A 248 17.34 14.01 -2.69
N MET A 249 17.68 14.13 -3.96
CA MET A 249 16.84 13.60 -5.04
C MET A 249 16.48 12.10 -4.88
N GLY A 250 17.36 11.28 -4.29
CA GLY A 250 17.04 9.90 -3.93
C GLY A 250 16.06 9.77 -2.75
N GLY A 251 16.03 10.76 -1.85
CA GLY A 251 14.96 10.93 -0.86
C GLY A 251 13.63 11.32 -1.54
N GLY A 252 13.69 12.13 -2.58
CA GLY A 252 12.54 12.41 -3.44
C GLY A 252 12.02 11.13 -4.09
N MET A 253 12.91 10.33 -4.67
CA MET A 253 12.56 9.02 -5.23
C MET A 253 11.98 8.07 -4.17
N SER A 254 12.50 8.11 -2.94
CA SER A 254 11.99 7.31 -1.81
C SER A 254 10.57 7.71 -1.39
N ASN A 255 10.23 9.00 -1.46
CA ASN A 255 8.83 9.45 -1.32
C ASN A 255 7.99 8.98 -2.53
N TYR A 256 8.52 9.16 -3.74
CA TYR A 256 7.83 8.87 -4.99
C TYR A 256 7.42 7.40 -5.12
N VAL A 257 8.31 6.45 -4.76
CA VAL A 257 7.95 5.02 -4.75
C VAL A 257 6.86 4.69 -3.73
N GLY A 258 6.71 5.45 -2.64
CA GLY A 258 5.59 5.29 -1.72
C GLY A 258 4.23 5.54 -2.38
N CYS A 259 4.19 6.38 -3.41
CA CYS A 259 2.98 6.64 -4.19
C CYS A 259 2.61 5.52 -5.15
N TYR A 260 3.61 4.89 -5.78
CA TYR A 260 3.40 4.03 -6.96
C TYR A 260 3.79 2.57 -6.77
N LEU A 261 4.52 2.25 -5.70
CA LEU A 261 5.03 0.91 -5.39
C LEU A 261 4.61 0.45 -3.98
N ALA A 262 3.57 1.03 -3.39
CA ALA A 262 3.06 0.60 -2.09
C ALA A 262 2.60 -0.86 -2.06
N ASP A 263 2.32 -1.46 -3.23
CA ASP A 263 1.99 -2.88 -3.41
C ASP A 263 3.19 -3.82 -3.27
N VAL A 264 4.43 -3.33 -3.47
CA VAL A 264 5.66 -4.16 -3.45
C VAL A 264 6.76 -3.64 -2.53
N ILE A 265 6.63 -2.42 -2.01
CA ILE A 265 7.53 -1.82 -1.02
C ILE A 265 6.75 -1.64 0.28
N ALA A 266 7.28 -2.18 1.38
CA ALA A 266 6.66 -2.20 2.69
C ALA A 266 6.70 -0.83 3.39
N ALA A 267 7.81 -0.10 3.30
CA ALA A 267 8.01 1.21 3.94
C ALA A 267 9.18 1.99 3.31
N ALA A 268 9.28 3.29 3.59
CA ALA A 268 10.41 4.12 3.18
C ALA A 268 11.01 5.02 4.28
N ALA A 269 12.29 5.36 4.14
CA ALA A 269 13.00 6.35 4.96
C ALA A 269 13.67 7.44 4.10
N PRO A 270 12.91 8.41 3.56
CA PRO A 270 13.44 9.51 2.76
C PRO A 270 14.27 10.50 3.57
N SER A 271 15.35 11.01 2.99
CA SER A 271 16.19 12.02 3.63
C SER A 271 16.39 13.26 2.76
N ALA A 272 16.30 14.44 3.38
CA ALA A 272 16.57 15.75 2.79
C ALA A 272 15.81 16.05 1.49
N PHE A 273 14.56 15.62 1.39
CA PHE A 273 13.69 15.89 0.23
C PHE A 273 12.23 15.67 0.59
N ASP A 274 11.33 16.28 -0.18
CA ASP A 274 9.87 16.15 -0.03
C ASP A 274 9.26 15.37 -1.19
N LEU A 275 8.07 14.80 -0.99
CA LEU A 275 7.21 14.53 -2.13
C LEU A 275 6.91 15.86 -2.84
N ALA A 276 7.11 15.93 -4.16
CA ALA A 276 6.91 17.15 -4.92
C ALA A 276 5.44 17.60 -4.84
N LYS A 277 5.20 18.89 -4.58
CA LYS A 277 3.85 19.44 -4.46
C LYS A 277 3.02 19.21 -5.72
N GLU A 278 3.66 19.25 -6.88
CA GLU A 278 3.03 19.02 -8.18
C GLU A 278 2.48 17.59 -8.34
N VAL A 279 3.10 16.61 -7.67
CA VAL A 279 2.62 15.21 -7.65
C VAL A 279 1.37 15.09 -6.78
N VAL A 280 1.36 15.78 -5.64
CA VAL A 280 0.22 15.81 -4.70
C VAL A 280 -0.96 16.58 -5.29
N ASP A 281 -0.74 17.84 -5.67
CA ASP A 281 -1.79 18.73 -6.20
C ASP A 281 -2.35 18.21 -7.53
N GLY A 282 -1.53 17.54 -8.34
CA GLY A 282 -1.97 16.86 -9.55
C GLY A 282 -2.77 15.58 -9.31
N GLY A 283 -3.00 15.19 -8.05
CA GLY A 283 -3.73 13.97 -7.68
C GLY A 283 -3.04 12.69 -8.14
N LYS A 284 -1.73 12.72 -8.37
CA LYS A 284 -0.99 11.59 -8.97
C LYS A 284 -0.50 10.59 -7.92
N CYS A 285 -0.31 11.01 -6.67
CA CYS A 285 0.07 10.11 -5.58
C CYS A 285 -1.16 9.41 -5.01
N LYS A 286 -1.30 8.10 -5.30
CA LYS A 286 -2.40 7.26 -4.80
C LYS A 286 -1.84 5.89 -4.38
N PRO A 287 -1.19 5.79 -3.20
CA PRO A 287 -0.71 4.52 -2.69
C PRO A 287 -1.83 3.47 -2.66
N SER A 288 -1.55 2.25 -3.10
CA SER A 288 -2.51 1.13 -3.09
C SER A 288 -2.93 0.67 -1.69
N ARG A 289 -2.16 1.07 -0.66
CA ARG A 289 -2.42 0.85 0.76
C ARG A 289 -1.80 1.97 1.58
N PRO A 290 -2.20 2.16 2.85
CA PRO A 290 -1.47 3.01 3.78
C PRO A 290 0.02 2.65 3.81
N PHE A 291 0.89 3.64 3.64
CA PHE A 291 2.32 3.46 3.38
C PHE A 291 3.17 4.03 4.53
N PRO A 292 3.82 3.18 5.35
CA PRO A 292 4.70 3.64 6.42
C PRO A 292 5.91 4.42 5.90
N ILE A 293 6.16 5.60 6.47
CA ILE A 293 7.24 6.49 6.01
C ILE A 293 7.84 7.33 7.15
N LEU A 294 9.16 7.47 7.18
CA LEU A 294 9.89 8.32 8.13
C LEU A 294 10.82 9.28 7.38
N ASN A 295 10.51 10.58 7.43
CA ASN A 295 11.29 11.62 6.75
C ASN A 295 12.34 12.23 7.67
N PHE A 296 13.54 12.49 7.15
CA PHE A 296 14.59 13.26 7.83
C PHE A 296 14.79 14.61 7.15
N ARG A 297 14.67 15.72 7.89
CA ARG A 297 14.75 17.09 7.33
C ARG A 297 15.55 18.01 8.26
N GLY A 298 16.49 18.76 7.70
CA GLY A 298 17.29 19.76 8.42
C GLY A 298 16.66 21.16 8.40
N THR A 299 16.68 21.88 9.52
CA THR A 299 16.04 23.20 9.63
C THR A 299 16.79 24.32 8.89
N GLN A 300 18.07 24.10 8.58
CA GLN A 300 18.95 25.04 7.83
C GLN A 300 19.31 24.48 6.44
N ASP A 301 18.53 23.52 5.92
CA ASP A 301 18.71 23.02 4.56
C ASP A 301 18.36 24.12 3.53
N ASN A 302 19.39 24.68 2.89
CA ASN A 302 19.23 25.73 1.87
C ASN A 302 19.04 25.17 0.44
N ILE A 303 19.04 23.85 0.28
CA ILE A 303 18.84 23.17 -1.01
C ILE A 303 17.38 22.71 -1.12
N VAL A 304 16.92 21.97 -0.11
CA VAL A 304 15.53 21.57 0.05
C VAL A 304 15.00 22.21 1.33
N MET A 305 14.48 23.43 1.16
CA MET A 305 14.08 24.29 2.27
C MET A 305 13.09 23.61 3.22
N TYR A 306 13.39 23.64 4.52
CA TYR A 306 12.55 23.03 5.56
C TYR A 306 11.12 23.57 5.55
N ASN A 307 10.97 24.87 5.29
CA ASN A 307 9.68 25.55 5.21
C ASN A 307 8.99 25.39 3.85
N GLY A 308 9.61 24.68 2.91
CA GLY A 308 9.11 24.53 1.55
C GLY A 308 9.42 25.73 0.66
N GLY A 309 8.86 25.72 -0.54
CA GLY A 309 9.06 26.77 -1.54
C GLY A 309 9.52 26.21 -2.89
N LEU A 310 9.49 27.09 -3.90
CA LEU A 310 9.97 26.75 -5.24
C LEU A 310 11.47 26.47 -5.20
N SER A 311 11.90 25.33 -5.73
CA SER A 311 13.31 25.00 -5.85
C SER A 311 14.02 25.99 -6.76
N GLN A 312 15.16 26.48 -6.29
CA GLN A 312 16.07 27.32 -7.08
C GLN A 312 17.25 26.54 -7.64
N VAL A 313 17.35 25.24 -7.30
CA VAL A 313 18.55 24.41 -7.52
C VAL A 313 18.52 23.71 -8.89
N VAL A 314 17.34 23.47 -9.45
CA VAL A 314 17.20 22.85 -10.77
C VAL A 314 16.58 23.84 -11.75
N PRO A 315 17.39 24.62 -12.49
CA PRO A 315 16.90 25.62 -13.42
C PRO A 315 15.91 25.04 -14.43
N GLY A 316 14.79 25.73 -14.66
CA GLY A 316 13.81 25.38 -15.68
C GLY A 316 12.91 24.19 -15.34
N LYS A 317 12.96 23.64 -14.13
CA LYS A 317 12.05 22.57 -13.67
C LYS A 317 11.11 23.09 -12.57
N PRO A 318 9.78 22.92 -12.70
CA PRO A 318 8.82 23.44 -11.74
C PRO A 318 8.68 22.47 -10.57
N ILE A 319 9.69 22.40 -9.71
CA ILE A 319 9.63 21.59 -8.49
C ILE A 319 9.43 22.48 -7.27
N THR A 320 8.29 22.29 -6.60
CA THR A 320 7.95 22.99 -5.37
C THR A 320 8.00 22.03 -4.20
N PHE A 321 8.86 22.33 -3.22
CA PHE A 321 8.93 21.57 -1.99
C PHE A 321 7.77 21.96 -1.09
N MET A 322 7.02 20.98 -0.59
CA MET A 322 5.93 21.23 0.36
C MET A 322 6.44 21.83 1.68
N GLY A 323 7.68 21.51 2.06
CA GLY A 323 8.23 21.77 3.38
C GLY A 323 7.98 20.60 4.32
N ALA A 324 8.90 20.37 5.25
CA ALA A 324 8.99 19.18 6.08
C ALA A 324 7.69 18.87 6.82
N LYS A 325 7.09 19.90 7.45
CA LYS A 325 5.84 19.80 8.19
C LYS A 325 4.63 19.53 7.30
N ASN A 326 4.60 20.09 6.10
CA ASN A 326 3.48 19.88 5.18
C ASN A 326 3.58 18.51 4.52
N ASN A 327 4.78 18.08 4.09
CA ASN A 327 5.02 16.72 3.60
C ASN A 327 4.64 15.67 4.66
N PHE A 328 5.02 15.89 5.92
CA PHE A 328 4.63 15.05 7.06
C PHE A 328 3.11 14.95 7.22
N LYS A 329 2.39 16.07 7.16
CA LYS A 329 0.92 16.11 7.25
C LYS A 329 0.25 15.47 6.03
N GLU A 330 0.81 15.64 4.84
CA GLU A 330 0.22 15.04 3.63
C GLU A 330 0.32 13.51 3.65
N TRP A 331 1.46 12.95 4.07
CA TRP A 331 1.56 11.50 4.30
C TRP A 331 0.61 11.02 5.39
N ALA A 332 0.45 11.79 6.48
CA ALA A 332 -0.50 11.45 7.53
C ALA A 332 -1.95 11.41 7.01
N LYS A 333 -2.32 12.38 6.17
CA LYS A 333 -3.62 12.43 5.49
C LYS A 333 -3.81 11.24 4.54
N MET A 334 -2.83 10.94 3.68
CA MET A 334 -2.91 9.79 2.75
C MET A 334 -3.03 8.46 3.48
N ASN A 335 -2.41 8.33 4.66
CA ASN A 335 -2.52 7.13 5.50
C ASN A 335 -3.74 7.11 6.43
N GLY A 336 -4.62 8.12 6.36
CA GLY A 336 -5.79 8.21 7.24
C GLY A 336 -5.44 8.29 8.73
N CYS A 337 -4.34 8.94 9.08
CA CYS A 337 -3.90 9.07 10.46
C CYS A 337 -4.88 9.94 11.27
N THR A 338 -5.07 9.57 12.54
CA THR A 338 -5.94 10.28 13.48
C THR A 338 -5.17 10.74 14.73
N GLY A 339 -5.70 11.75 15.41
CA GLY A 339 -5.07 12.34 16.59
C GLY A 339 -3.88 13.23 16.26
N SER A 340 -3.06 13.51 17.27
CA SER A 340 -1.84 14.33 17.14
C SER A 340 -0.60 13.44 17.11
N PRO A 341 0.47 13.87 16.42
CA PRO A 341 1.71 13.10 16.40
C PRO A 341 2.36 13.13 17.78
N LYS A 342 2.95 12.01 18.21
CA LYS A 342 3.75 11.94 19.43
C LYS A 342 5.14 12.50 19.15
N THR A 343 5.60 13.41 20.01
CA THR A 343 6.93 14.00 19.93
C THR A 343 7.88 13.29 20.89
N ASN A 344 9.10 13.02 20.43
CA ASN A 344 10.18 12.52 21.27
C ASN A 344 11.27 13.60 21.44
N THR A 345 10.96 14.59 22.29
CA THR A 345 11.83 15.73 22.62
C THR A 345 11.83 15.96 24.14
N PRO A 346 13.00 16.01 24.83
CA PRO A 346 14.36 15.86 24.28
C PRO A 346 14.66 14.40 23.91
N GLY A 347 15.22 14.18 22.73
CA GLY A 347 15.42 12.85 22.16
C GLY A 347 15.92 12.95 20.73
N ASN A 348 15.41 12.10 19.85
CA ASN A 348 15.73 12.15 18.43
C ASN A 348 15.04 13.29 17.65
N ASN A 349 14.26 14.13 18.33
CA ASN A 349 13.51 15.25 17.73
C ASN A 349 12.61 14.79 16.57
N CYS A 350 11.99 13.63 16.76
CA CYS A 350 11.05 13.06 15.82
C CYS A 350 9.61 13.21 16.31
N GLU A 351 8.70 13.42 15.36
CA GLU A 351 7.26 13.39 15.52
C GLU A 351 6.67 12.23 14.73
N MET A 352 5.78 11.46 15.37
CA MET A 352 5.20 10.25 14.79
C MET A 352 3.68 10.23 14.91
N TYR A 353 2.98 10.10 13.79
CA TYR A 353 1.63 9.55 13.79
C TYR A 353 1.73 8.02 13.87
N GLU A 354 1.19 7.46 14.94
CA GLU A 354 1.18 6.00 15.17
C GLU A 354 -0.18 5.35 14.93
N ASN A 355 -1.25 6.16 14.89
CA ASN A 355 -2.62 5.71 14.70
C ASN A 355 -3.07 6.04 13.28
N CYS A 356 -2.66 5.21 12.32
CA CYS A 356 -3.06 5.33 10.92
C CYS A 356 -3.69 4.02 10.42
N ASN A 357 -4.38 4.10 9.27
CA ASN A 357 -4.98 2.92 8.66
C ASN A 357 -3.92 1.86 8.35
N GLY A 358 -4.32 0.58 8.39
CA GLY A 358 -3.45 -0.55 8.08
C GLY A 358 -2.22 -0.67 8.99
N GLY A 359 -2.22 -0.05 10.18
CA GLY A 359 -1.08 -0.04 11.10
C GLY A 359 0.13 0.76 10.59
N ALA A 360 -0.05 1.58 9.54
CA ALA A 360 1.01 2.43 9.05
C ALA A 360 1.42 3.47 10.11
N LYS A 361 2.67 3.92 10.03
CA LYS A 361 3.16 5.06 10.81
C LYS A 361 3.75 6.10 9.88
N VAL A 362 3.56 7.37 10.23
CA VAL A 362 4.14 8.50 9.49
C VAL A 362 5.01 9.28 10.43
N GLY A 363 6.23 9.60 10.00
CA GLY A 363 7.24 10.23 10.83
C GLY A 363 7.95 11.39 10.17
N LEU A 364 8.38 12.34 11.02
CA LEU A 364 9.30 13.41 10.67
C LEU A 364 10.34 13.54 11.79
N CYS A 365 11.60 13.30 11.47
CA CYS A 365 12.75 13.61 12.32
C CYS A 365 13.40 14.92 11.85
N THR A 366 13.42 15.91 12.75
CA THR A 366 13.95 17.24 12.46
C THR A 366 15.37 17.37 12.98
N ILE A 367 16.31 17.73 12.11
CA ILE A 367 17.71 17.98 12.48
C ILE A 367 17.84 19.47 12.78
N ASN A 368 17.71 19.85 14.05
CA ASN A 368 17.80 21.25 14.48
C ASN A 368 19.20 21.81 14.18
N GLY A 369 19.26 22.91 13.45
CA GLY A 369 20.52 23.48 12.95
C GLY A 369 21.18 22.67 11.82
N GLY A 370 20.58 21.55 11.41
CA GLY A 370 21.10 20.71 10.33
C GLY A 370 20.85 21.31 8.95
N GLY A 371 21.85 21.23 8.07
CA GLY A 371 21.75 21.59 6.66
C GLY A 371 21.17 20.47 5.79
N HIS A 372 21.66 20.36 4.55
CA HIS A 372 21.30 19.30 3.61
C HIS A 372 21.98 17.97 4.00
N ALA A 373 21.37 17.21 4.91
CA ALA A 373 21.96 16.05 5.56
C ALA A 373 21.02 14.83 5.59
N GLU A 374 21.58 13.61 5.56
CA GLU A 374 20.79 12.36 5.57
C GLU A 374 20.04 12.14 6.89
N GLY A 375 20.60 12.59 8.02
CA GLY A 375 20.08 12.24 9.34
C GLY A 375 20.66 10.92 9.85
N ASP A 376 19.96 10.24 10.75
CA ASP A 376 20.42 8.99 11.36
C ASP A 376 19.89 7.77 10.60
N GLY A 377 20.79 7.14 9.85
CA GLY A 377 20.46 5.95 9.06
C GLY A 377 20.05 4.73 9.89
N ARG A 378 20.49 4.59 11.15
CA ARG A 378 20.04 3.50 12.03
C ARG A 378 18.59 3.70 12.42
N MET A 379 18.18 4.94 12.68
CA MET A 379 16.76 5.25 12.93
C MET A 379 15.90 4.97 11.70
N GLY A 380 16.36 5.37 10.50
CA GLY A 380 15.67 5.08 9.25
C GLY A 380 15.48 3.58 9.02
N TRP A 381 16.55 2.80 9.18
CA TRP A 381 16.51 1.35 9.05
C TRP A 381 15.61 0.68 10.10
N ASN A 382 15.76 1.05 11.37
CA ASN A 382 14.95 0.50 12.46
C ASN A 382 13.46 0.85 12.30
N PHE A 383 13.13 1.97 11.67
CA PHE A 383 11.76 2.30 11.32
C PHE A 383 11.22 1.35 10.23
N VAL A 384 11.86 1.30 9.06
CA VAL A 384 11.30 0.56 7.91
C VAL A 384 11.17 -0.93 8.21
N LYS A 385 12.12 -1.52 8.94
CA LYS A 385 12.14 -2.97 9.24
C LYS A 385 11.01 -3.45 10.16
N GLN A 386 10.22 -2.55 10.75
CA GLN A 386 9.04 -2.88 11.55
C GLN A 386 7.84 -3.31 10.69
N PHE A 387 7.88 -3.03 9.39
CA PHE A 387 6.73 -3.20 8.51
C PHE A 387 6.93 -4.36 7.54
N SER A 388 5.84 -5.02 7.17
CA SER A 388 5.82 -6.01 6.12
C SER A 388 4.56 -5.80 5.28
N LEU A 389 4.62 -6.18 3.99
CA LEU A 389 3.42 -6.25 3.18
C LEU A 389 2.42 -7.25 3.80
N PRO A 390 1.10 -7.00 3.70
CA PRO A 390 0.07 -7.86 4.27
C PRO A 390 0.14 -9.31 3.77
#